data_AF-A0A7G8Q665-F1
#
_entry.id   AF-A0A7G8Q665-F1
#
_cell.length_a   1.000
_cell.length_b   1.000
_cell.length_c   1.000
_cell.angle_alpha   90.00
_cell.angle_beta   90.00
_cell.angle_gamma   90.00
#
_symmetry.space_group_name_H-M   'P 1'
#
loop_
_entity.id
_entity.type
_entity.pdbx_description
1 polymer ?
#
loop_
_entity_poly.entity_id
_entity_poly.type
_entity_poly.pdbx_seq_one_letter_code
_entity_poly.pdbx_strand_id
1 'polypeptide(L)'
;MRCSLLALSLLLPLTAMATDQDINKISDDIRIESGQHAGDLSAVSGDIEVGDHAVVGDVNSISGLITVGREAQVTDLGTVSGNIRVGKGAVAKGNIGTVSGHIELSPGAQVKGHVAGVSQSITLDDARVSGGIETATGDITIGAGSIVEGGILVTQPQRGNVHFGSGHAPTVVIGPKAVVKGTLEFRQEVVLKVSNSAQIGTVKGATPEMFSGAAP
;
A
#
# COMPACT_ATOMS: atom_id res chain seq x y z
N MET A 1 -59.52 -26.91 39.42
CA MET A 1 -58.28 -26.47 40.11
C MET A 1 -57.16 -26.68 39.12
N ARG A 2 -56.82 -25.62 38.34
CA ARG A 2 -55.66 -24.72 38.50
C ARG A 2 -54.34 -25.30 37.96
N CYS A 3 -53.70 -24.49 37.10
CA CYS A 3 -52.25 -24.34 36.90
C CYS A 3 -51.51 -25.49 36.18
N SER A 4 -50.64 -25.30 35.19
CA SER A 4 -49.97 -24.11 34.66
C SER A 4 -49.38 -24.42 33.27
N LEU A 5 -49.29 -23.40 32.41
CA LEU A 5 -48.44 -23.37 31.23
C LEU A 5 -46.96 -23.57 31.61
N LEU A 6 -46.22 -24.38 30.84
CA LEU A 6 -44.76 -24.33 30.80
C LEU A 6 -44.33 -23.79 29.42
N ALA A 7 -43.89 -22.54 29.42
CA ALA A 7 -43.24 -21.90 28.28
C ALA A 7 -41.80 -22.42 28.18
N LEU A 8 -41.48 -23.07 27.07
CA LEU A 8 -40.14 -23.52 26.74
C LEU A 8 -39.35 -22.33 26.15
N SER A 9 -38.55 -21.68 26.99
CA SER A 9 -37.67 -20.57 26.63
C SER A 9 -36.50 -21.06 25.77
N LEU A 10 -36.49 -20.65 24.51
CA LEU A 10 -35.39 -20.83 23.56
C LEU A 10 -34.26 -19.85 23.93
N LEU A 11 -33.24 -20.32 24.65
CA LEU A 11 -31.99 -19.56 24.81
C LEU A 11 -31.16 -19.70 23.52
N LEU A 12 -31.18 -18.69 22.66
CA LEU A 12 -30.16 -18.52 21.63
C LEU A 12 -28.88 -18.00 22.30
N PRO A 13 -27.70 -18.60 22.04
CA PRO A 13 -26.43 -17.98 22.39
C PRO A 13 -26.26 -16.76 21.48
N LEU A 14 -26.35 -15.57 22.07
CA LEU A 14 -25.98 -14.32 21.42
C LEU A 14 -24.46 -14.37 21.21
N THR A 15 -24.01 -14.77 20.02
CA THR A 15 -22.62 -14.61 19.60
C THR A 15 -22.30 -13.13 19.63
N ALA A 16 -21.60 -12.69 20.67
CA ALA A 16 -21.00 -11.37 20.72
C ALA A 16 -19.99 -11.30 19.57
N MET A 17 -20.38 -10.67 18.46
CA MET A 17 -19.41 -10.13 17.52
C MET A 17 -18.70 -9.04 18.31
N ALA A 18 -17.46 -9.32 18.73
CA ALA A 18 -16.59 -8.27 19.21
C ALA A 18 -16.41 -7.31 18.03
N THR A 19 -17.05 -6.15 18.10
CA THR A 19 -16.72 -5.06 17.21
C THR A 19 -15.30 -4.66 17.57
N ASP A 20 -14.38 -4.93 16.66
CA ASP A 20 -13.01 -4.45 16.74
C ASP A 20 -13.04 -2.93 17.01
N GLN A 21 -12.33 -2.50 18.04
CA GLN A 21 -12.39 -1.11 18.50
C GLN A 21 -11.48 -0.22 17.67
N ASP A 22 -12.01 0.93 17.24
CA ASP A 22 -11.22 1.96 16.57
C ASP A 22 -10.28 2.65 17.56
N ILE A 23 -9.04 2.91 17.13
CA ILE A 23 -8.01 3.55 17.95
C ILE A 23 -7.58 4.86 17.30
N ASN A 24 -7.80 5.96 18.02
CA ASN A 24 -7.46 7.31 17.57
C ASN A 24 -6.45 7.93 18.54
N LYS A 25 -5.32 8.40 18.01
CA LYS A 25 -4.26 9.08 18.77
C LYS A 25 -3.81 10.36 18.09
N ILE A 26 -3.42 11.35 18.88
CA ILE A 26 -2.96 12.64 18.34
C ILE A 26 -1.43 12.70 18.34
N SER A 27 -0.79 12.36 19.46
CA SER A 27 0.66 12.48 19.64
C SER A 27 1.34 11.20 20.12
N ASP A 28 0.56 10.16 20.42
CA ASP A 28 1.07 8.87 20.89
C ASP A 28 1.14 7.89 19.72
N ASP A 29 2.10 6.98 19.82
CA ASP A 29 2.18 5.84 18.92
C ASP A 29 1.02 4.86 19.16
N ILE A 30 0.55 4.23 18.08
CA ILE A 30 -0.43 3.16 18.12
C ILE A 30 0.31 1.85 17.89
N ARG A 31 0.22 0.92 18.84
CA ARG A 31 0.78 -0.43 18.70
C ARG A 31 -0.33 -1.46 18.81
N ILE A 32 -0.49 -2.26 17.77
CA ILE A 32 -1.33 -3.46 17.78
C ILE A 32 -0.42 -4.66 17.96
N GLU A 33 -0.66 -5.45 18.99
CA GLU A 33 0.15 -6.64 19.26
C GLU A 33 -0.10 -7.74 18.22
N SER A 34 0.86 -8.66 18.11
CA SER A 34 0.78 -9.73 17.11
C SER A 34 -0.45 -10.60 17.30
N GLY A 35 -1.11 -10.95 16.20
CA GLY A 35 -2.34 -11.75 16.16
C GLY A 35 -3.56 -11.06 16.77
N GLN A 36 -3.47 -9.79 17.17
CA GLN A 36 -4.61 -9.03 17.64
C GLN A 36 -5.47 -8.53 16.49
N HIS A 37 -6.70 -8.23 16.84
CA HIS A 37 -7.65 -7.61 15.95
C HIS A 37 -7.95 -6.20 16.46
N ALA A 38 -8.04 -5.23 15.55
CA ALA A 38 -8.41 -3.86 15.87
C ALA A 38 -9.23 -3.25 14.73
N GLY A 39 -9.98 -2.20 15.04
CA GLY A 39 -10.80 -1.52 14.05
C GLY A 39 -9.94 -0.62 13.19
N ASP A 40 -10.43 0.58 12.94
CA ASP A 40 -9.67 1.59 12.22
C ASP A 40 -8.64 2.25 13.16
N LEU A 41 -7.43 2.47 12.64
CA LEU A 41 -6.34 3.13 13.34
C LEU A 41 -6.09 4.49 12.72
N SER A 42 -6.10 5.54 13.53
CA SER A 42 -5.82 6.90 13.05
C SER A 42 -4.89 7.66 13.97
N ALA A 43 -3.80 8.20 13.41
CA ALA A 43 -2.83 9.02 14.11
C ALA A 43 -2.62 10.38 13.41
N VAL A 44 -2.39 11.46 14.18
CA VAL A 44 -2.00 12.75 13.59
C VAL A 44 -0.48 12.85 13.52
N SER A 45 0.18 12.68 14.66
CA SER A 45 1.62 12.71 14.82
C SER A 45 2.02 11.52 15.68
N GLY A 46 2.49 10.45 15.06
CA GLY A 46 2.85 9.22 15.76
C GLY A 46 2.98 8.07 14.81
N ASP A 47 3.79 7.09 15.21
CA ASP A 47 3.99 5.88 14.43
C ASP A 47 2.86 4.88 14.72
N ILE A 48 2.45 4.15 13.68
CA ILE A 48 1.47 3.07 13.81
C ILE A 48 2.19 1.76 13.49
N GLU A 49 2.30 0.89 14.48
CA GLU A 49 2.87 -0.44 14.33
C GLU A 49 1.77 -1.50 14.49
N VAL A 50 1.48 -2.19 13.39
CA VAL A 50 0.59 -3.35 13.35
C VAL A 50 1.45 -4.60 13.46
N GLY A 51 1.24 -5.40 14.50
CA GLY A 51 2.03 -6.61 14.76
C GLY A 51 1.83 -7.72 13.72
N ASP A 52 2.69 -8.73 13.79
CA ASP A 52 2.62 -9.88 12.90
C ASP A 52 1.28 -10.61 13.04
N HIS A 53 0.71 -11.09 11.94
CA HIS A 53 -0.57 -11.81 11.88
C HIS A 53 -1.78 -11.03 12.42
N ALA A 54 -1.64 -9.74 12.72
CA ALA A 54 -2.74 -8.91 13.19
C ALA A 54 -3.73 -8.64 12.04
N VAL A 55 -4.99 -8.36 12.40
CA VAL A 55 -6.05 -7.98 11.46
C VAL A 55 -6.59 -6.64 11.88
N VAL A 56 -6.40 -5.62 11.05
CA VAL A 56 -6.90 -4.27 11.34
C VAL A 56 -7.74 -3.73 10.19
N GLY A 57 -8.56 -2.74 10.49
CA GLY A 57 -9.33 -1.99 9.51
C GLY A 57 -8.45 -1.06 8.68
N ASP A 58 -8.91 0.18 8.53
CA ASP A 58 -8.19 1.22 7.83
C ASP A 58 -7.11 1.84 8.73
N VAL A 59 -5.93 2.07 8.18
CA VAL A 59 -4.82 2.69 8.94
C VAL A 59 -4.43 4.00 8.27
N ASN A 60 -4.69 5.11 8.97
CA ASN A 60 -4.44 6.45 8.46
C ASN A 60 -3.51 7.24 9.38
N SER A 61 -2.57 7.97 8.80
CA SER A 61 -1.73 8.92 9.53
C SER A 61 -1.63 10.26 8.79
N ILE A 62 -1.40 11.37 9.51
CA ILE A 62 -1.01 12.63 8.85
C ILE A 62 0.50 12.71 8.74
N SER A 63 1.21 12.39 9.83
CA SER A 63 2.66 12.33 9.87
C SER A 63 3.14 11.20 10.76
N GLY A 64 4.01 10.35 10.21
CA GLY A 64 4.55 9.19 10.92
C GLY A 64 4.90 8.03 10.01
N LEU A 65 5.44 6.98 10.60
CA LEU A 65 5.70 5.69 9.98
C LEU A 65 4.53 4.74 10.26
N ILE A 66 3.97 4.15 9.20
CA ILE A 66 3.05 3.02 9.31
C ILE A 66 3.85 1.74 9.00
N THR A 67 3.96 0.84 9.96
CA THR A 67 4.60 -0.47 9.79
C THR A 67 3.56 -1.57 9.96
N VAL A 68 3.39 -2.38 8.93
CA VAL A 68 2.54 -3.57 8.95
C VAL A 68 3.43 -4.80 9.07
N GLY A 69 3.21 -5.58 10.12
CA GLY A 69 3.96 -6.80 10.42
C GLY A 69 3.76 -7.89 9.37
N ARG A 70 4.49 -8.99 9.53
CA ARG A 70 4.43 -10.13 8.62
C ARG A 70 3.06 -10.78 8.64
N GLU A 71 2.56 -11.19 7.49
CA GLU A 71 1.29 -11.90 7.33
C GLU A 71 0.09 -11.21 8.00
N ALA A 72 0.20 -9.92 8.32
CA ALA A 72 -0.89 -9.12 8.83
C ALA A 72 -1.85 -8.74 7.70
N GLN A 73 -3.09 -8.45 8.06
CA GLN A 73 -4.14 -8.05 7.14
C GLN A 73 -4.64 -6.66 7.50
N VAL A 74 -4.67 -5.77 6.52
CA VAL A 74 -5.18 -4.41 6.64
C VAL A 74 -6.19 -4.15 5.54
N THR A 75 -7.14 -3.24 5.76
CA THR A 75 -8.08 -2.84 4.72
C THR A 75 -7.41 -1.82 3.81
N ASP A 76 -7.33 -0.56 4.18
CA ASP A 76 -6.58 0.47 3.45
C ASP A 76 -5.43 1.05 4.31
N LEU A 77 -4.38 1.57 3.65
CA LEU A 77 -3.26 2.27 4.30
C LEU A 77 -3.09 3.67 3.69
N GLY A 78 -3.09 4.70 4.53
CA GLY A 78 -2.99 6.09 4.09
C GLY A 78 -2.06 6.92 4.96
N THR A 79 -1.21 7.74 4.35
CA THR A 79 -0.57 8.84 5.07
C THR A 79 -0.44 10.11 4.24
N VAL A 80 -0.33 11.28 4.87
CA VAL A 80 -0.05 12.52 4.14
C VAL A 80 1.46 12.68 3.98
N SER A 81 2.20 12.66 5.08
CA SER A 81 3.64 12.81 5.09
C SER A 81 4.26 11.71 5.94
N GLY A 82 4.55 10.57 5.32
CA GLY A 82 4.95 9.40 6.07
C GLY A 82 5.41 8.25 5.20
N ASN A 83 6.09 7.32 5.85
CA ASN A 83 6.54 6.09 5.23
C ASN A 83 5.55 4.98 5.57
N ILE A 84 5.30 4.10 4.60
CA ILE A 84 4.46 2.91 4.78
C ILE A 84 5.34 1.71 4.45
N ARG A 85 5.51 0.80 5.42
CA ARG A 85 6.20 -0.48 5.21
C ARG A 85 5.22 -1.62 5.40
N VAL A 86 5.09 -2.44 4.38
CA VAL A 86 4.26 -3.65 4.41
C VAL A 86 5.17 -4.87 4.50
N GLY A 87 5.06 -5.58 5.60
CA GLY A 87 5.89 -6.72 5.94
C GLY A 87 5.65 -7.93 5.04
N LYS A 88 6.55 -8.92 5.19
CA LYS A 88 6.56 -10.14 4.39
C LYS A 88 5.21 -10.86 4.43
N GLY A 89 4.64 -11.17 3.27
CA GLY A 89 3.39 -11.91 3.17
C GLY A 89 2.13 -11.17 3.67
N ALA A 90 2.25 -9.91 4.10
CA ALA A 90 1.10 -9.13 4.56
C ALA A 90 0.19 -8.74 3.38
N VAL A 91 -1.09 -8.51 3.69
CA VAL A 91 -2.12 -8.26 2.69
C VAL A 91 -2.85 -6.96 3.00
N ALA A 92 -2.75 -5.98 2.10
CA ALA A 92 -3.65 -4.84 2.03
C ALA A 92 -4.81 -5.17 1.07
N LYS A 93 -6.03 -5.21 1.59
CA LYS A 93 -7.23 -5.57 0.82
C LYS A 93 -7.71 -4.44 -0.08
N GLY A 94 -7.43 -3.21 0.29
CA GLY A 94 -7.72 -1.99 -0.43
C GLY A 94 -6.45 -1.38 -1.00
N ASN A 95 -6.40 -0.06 -0.93
CA ASN A 95 -5.37 0.79 -1.49
C ASN A 95 -4.30 1.13 -0.46
N ILE A 96 -3.14 1.53 -0.97
CA ILE A 96 -2.08 2.15 -0.18
C ILE A 96 -1.77 3.50 -0.79
N GLY A 97 -1.70 4.55 0.02
CA GLY A 97 -1.35 5.87 -0.48
C GLY A 97 -0.54 6.73 0.46
N THR A 98 0.39 7.48 -0.10
CA THR A 98 1.07 8.57 0.60
C THR A 98 1.26 9.80 -0.28
N VAL A 99 1.05 11.01 0.24
CA VAL A 99 1.30 12.23 -0.54
C VAL A 99 2.81 12.49 -0.67
N SER A 100 3.55 12.31 0.42
CA SER A 100 5.01 12.45 0.49
C SER A 100 5.60 11.39 1.41
N GLY A 101 6.67 10.73 0.97
CA GLY A 101 7.38 9.73 1.77
C GLY A 101 7.82 8.52 0.95
N HIS A 102 7.75 7.34 1.56
CA HIS A 102 8.19 6.09 0.95
C HIS A 102 7.17 4.97 1.17
N ILE A 103 6.89 4.17 0.14
CA ILE A 103 6.10 2.95 0.26
C ILE A 103 7.02 1.77 -0.05
N GLU A 104 7.16 0.86 0.91
CA GLU A 104 7.98 -0.34 0.81
C GLU A 104 7.10 -1.58 0.95
N LEU A 105 7.07 -2.45 -0.07
CA LEU A 105 6.38 -3.73 -0.04
C LEU A 105 7.43 -4.86 0.00
N SER A 106 7.49 -5.56 1.13
CA SER A 106 8.40 -6.68 1.36
C SER A 106 8.01 -7.94 0.56
N PRO A 107 8.90 -8.96 0.48
CA PRO A 107 8.63 -10.20 -0.23
C PRO A 107 7.29 -10.85 0.10
N GLY A 108 6.54 -11.21 -0.93
CA GLY A 108 5.22 -11.84 -0.82
C GLY A 108 4.11 -10.91 -0.31
N ALA A 109 4.37 -9.63 -0.04
CA ALA A 109 3.34 -8.66 0.29
C ALA A 109 2.37 -8.50 -0.89
N GLN A 110 1.09 -8.31 -0.59
CA GLN A 110 0.03 -8.18 -1.58
C GLN A 110 -0.85 -6.96 -1.33
N VAL A 111 -1.02 -6.15 -2.37
CA VAL A 111 -1.98 -5.05 -2.40
C VAL A 111 -3.03 -5.38 -3.44
N LYS A 112 -4.29 -5.54 -3.02
CA LYS A 112 -5.39 -5.88 -3.92
C LYS A 112 -5.92 -4.65 -4.67
N GLY A 113 -5.87 -3.48 -4.05
CA GLY A 113 -6.20 -2.20 -4.68
C GLY A 113 -4.99 -1.56 -5.37
N HIS A 114 -5.00 -0.23 -5.38
CA HIS A 114 -4.01 0.62 -6.02
C HIS A 114 -2.94 1.08 -5.04
N VAL A 115 -1.74 1.36 -5.54
CA VAL A 115 -0.73 2.12 -4.80
C VAL A 115 -0.64 3.51 -5.43
N ALA A 116 -0.96 4.56 -4.68
CA ALA A 116 -1.06 5.91 -5.21
C ALA A 116 -0.28 6.94 -4.38
N GLY A 117 0.10 8.05 -5.00
CA GLY A 117 0.66 9.18 -4.27
C GLY A 117 1.09 10.32 -5.17
N VAL A 118 1.71 11.34 -4.58
CA VAL A 118 2.22 12.49 -5.34
C VAL A 118 3.75 12.46 -5.47
N SER A 119 4.47 12.53 -4.34
CA SER A 119 5.93 12.67 -4.31
C SER A 119 6.58 11.62 -3.41
N GLN A 120 6.32 10.36 -3.69
CA GLN A 120 6.77 9.22 -2.91
C GLN A 120 7.65 8.27 -3.69
N SER A 121 8.71 7.74 -3.07
CA SER A 121 9.41 6.60 -3.66
C SER A 121 8.63 5.32 -3.37
N ILE A 122 8.41 4.49 -4.38
CA ILE A 122 7.73 3.20 -4.25
C ILE A 122 8.75 2.11 -4.51
N THR A 123 8.87 1.14 -3.60
CA THR A 123 9.73 -0.03 -3.78
C THR A 123 8.96 -1.30 -3.50
N LEU A 124 8.96 -2.20 -4.48
CA LEU A 124 8.41 -3.55 -4.37
C LEU A 124 9.57 -4.53 -4.41
N ASP A 125 9.64 -5.46 -3.46
CA ASP A 125 10.56 -6.60 -3.49
C ASP A 125 9.74 -7.89 -3.47
N ASP A 126 9.77 -8.67 -4.56
CA ASP A 126 8.94 -9.87 -4.76
C ASP A 126 7.47 -9.71 -4.30
N ALA A 127 6.89 -8.54 -4.58
CA ALA A 127 5.57 -8.14 -4.09
C ALA A 127 4.55 -8.04 -5.23
N ARG A 128 3.25 -8.07 -4.89
CA ARG A 128 2.16 -8.00 -5.88
C ARG A 128 1.22 -6.82 -5.63
N VAL A 129 0.97 -6.06 -6.69
CA VAL A 129 -0.02 -4.97 -6.71
C VAL A 129 -1.03 -5.22 -7.83
N SER A 130 -2.29 -5.42 -7.48
CA SER A 130 -3.34 -5.75 -8.47
C SER A 130 -3.93 -4.52 -9.16
N GLY A 131 -4.20 -3.43 -8.43
CA GLY A 131 -4.81 -2.22 -9.00
C GLY A 131 -3.87 -1.39 -9.88
N GLY A 132 -2.56 -1.58 -9.77
CA GLY A 132 -1.55 -0.75 -10.44
C GLY A 132 -1.00 0.36 -9.55
N ILE A 133 -0.11 1.16 -10.12
CA ILE A 133 0.65 2.19 -9.41
C ILE A 133 0.41 3.54 -10.07
N GLU A 134 0.10 4.56 -9.28
CA GLU A 134 -0.04 5.95 -9.74
C GLU A 134 0.85 6.90 -8.93
N THR A 135 1.59 7.76 -9.61
CA THR A 135 2.40 8.81 -8.98
C THR A 135 2.45 10.08 -9.83
N ALA A 136 2.95 11.17 -9.26
CA ALA A 136 3.30 12.37 -10.02
C ALA A 136 4.81 12.50 -10.15
N THR A 137 5.56 12.67 -9.07
CA THR A 137 6.99 13.02 -9.11
C THR A 137 7.90 11.98 -8.46
N GLY A 138 7.34 10.90 -7.92
CA GLY A 138 8.07 9.91 -7.17
C GLY A 138 8.77 8.83 -8.01
N ASP A 139 9.93 8.37 -7.55
CA ASP A 139 10.64 7.24 -8.15
C ASP A 139 9.90 5.91 -7.90
N ILE A 140 9.91 5.02 -8.88
CA ILE A 140 9.27 3.71 -8.76
C ILE A 140 10.31 2.63 -9.02
N THR A 141 10.49 1.72 -8.07
CA THR A 141 11.30 0.51 -8.22
C THR A 141 10.41 -0.71 -8.09
N ILE A 142 10.15 -1.37 -9.21
CA ILE A 142 9.52 -2.69 -9.26
C ILE A 142 10.65 -3.71 -9.19
N GLY A 143 11.02 -4.13 -7.98
CA GLY A 143 12.12 -5.05 -7.73
C GLY A 143 11.88 -6.45 -8.29
N ALA A 144 12.88 -7.32 -8.11
CA ALA A 144 12.90 -8.62 -8.75
C ALA A 144 11.67 -9.47 -8.39
N GLY A 145 11.10 -10.16 -9.39
CA GLY A 145 9.93 -11.04 -9.19
C GLY A 145 8.59 -10.33 -8.90
N SER A 146 8.60 -9.02 -8.68
CA SER A 146 7.39 -8.26 -8.37
C SER A 146 6.40 -8.23 -9.54
N ILE A 147 5.10 -8.20 -9.23
CA ILE A 147 4.02 -8.24 -10.20
C ILE A 147 3.09 -7.03 -10.02
N VAL A 148 2.92 -6.23 -11.06
CA VAL A 148 1.96 -5.12 -11.11
C VAL A 148 0.94 -5.41 -12.21
N GLU A 149 -0.32 -5.59 -11.84
CA GLU A 149 -1.34 -6.01 -12.82
C GLU A 149 -1.99 -4.81 -13.52
N GLY A 150 -2.36 -3.76 -12.78
CA GLY A 150 -3.02 -2.58 -13.33
C GLY A 150 -2.15 -1.64 -14.17
N GLY A 151 -0.82 -1.84 -14.19
CA GLY A 151 0.12 -0.98 -14.90
C GLY A 151 0.67 0.15 -14.03
N ILE A 152 1.29 1.14 -14.68
CA ILE A 152 1.94 2.29 -14.03
C ILE A 152 1.48 3.56 -14.72
N LEU A 153 1.00 4.53 -13.94
CA LEU A 153 0.65 5.87 -14.41
C LEU A 153 1.51 6.90 -13.70
N VAL A 154 2.31 7.65 -14.47
CA VAL A 154 2.98 8.86 -13.97
C VAL A 154 2.29 10.07 -14.56
N THR A 155 1.57 10.79 -13.71
CA THR A 155 0.83 12.00 -14.10
C THR A 155 1.74 13.23 -14.08
N GLN A 156 1.32 14.31 -14.74
CA GLN A 156 1.98 15.60 -14.61
C GLN A 156 1.34 16.36 -13.44
N PRO A 157 2.11 16.95 -12.50
CA PRO A 157 1.55 17.81 -11.47
C PRO A 157 0.78 18.97 -12.12
N GLN A 158 -0.41 19.29 -11.59
CA GLN A 158 -1.27 20.36 -12.09
C GLN A 158 -0.50 21.69 -12.13
N ARG A 159 -0.47 22.37 -13.29
CA ARG A 159 0.10 23.72 -13.47
C ARG A 159 -0.81 24.80 -12.86
N GLY A 160 -1.06 24.73 -11.55
CA GLY A 160 -1.85 25.72 -10.82
C GLY A 160 -1.14 26.15 -9.54
N ASN A 161 -0.64 27.39 -9.51
CA ASN A 161 -0.10 28.13 -8.36
C ASN A 161 0.97 27.52 -7.44
N VAL A 162 1.39 26.27 -7.64
CA VAL A 162 2.48 25.66 -6.86
C VAL A 162 3.71 25.56 -7.75
N HIS A 163 4.71 26.40 -7.48
CA HIS A 163 6.03 26.29 -8.08
C HIS A 163 6.75 25.06 -7.50
N PHE A 164 6.45 23.88 -8.04
CA PHE A 164 7.32 22.71 -7.88
C PHE A 164 8.55 22.95 -8.76
N GLY A 165 9.58 23.56 -8.14
CA GLY A 165 10.81 23.95 -8.79
C GLY A 165 11.49 22.77 -9.48
N SER A 166 12.17 23.05 -10.60
CA SER A 166 13.15 22.24 -11.34
C SER A 166 13.42 20.83 -10.80
N GLY A 167 12.42 19.97 -10.80
CA GLY A 167 12.51 18.62 -10.24
C GLY A 167 13.22 17.72 -11.24
N HIS A 168 14.04 16.80 -10.74
CA HIS A 168 14.59 15.74 -11.57
C HIS A 168 13.44 14.95 -12.23
N ALA A 169 13.67 14.45 -13.44
CA ALA A 169 12.73 13.50 -14.04
C ALA A 169 12.60 12.28 -13.09
N PRO A 170 11.37 11.80 -12.80
CA PRO A 170 11.19 10.59 -12.02
C PRO A 170 11.85 9.40 -12.71
N THR A 171 12.47 8.52 -11.93
CA THR A 171 13.06 7.28 -12.44
C THR A 171 12.13 6.12 -12.15
N VAL A 172 11.81 5.34 -13.17
CA VAL A 172 11.04 4.10 -13.06
C VAL A 172 11.94 2.93 -13.43
N VAL A 173 12.24 2.07 -12.46
CA VAL A 173 13.06 0.87 -12.63
C VAL A 173 12.17 -0.36 -12.58
N ILE A 174 12.19 -1.17 -13.65
CA ILE A 174 11.57 -2.49 -13.70
C ILE A 174 12.68 -3.54 -13.61
N GLY A 175 12.75 -4.22 -12.48
CA GLY A 175 13.79 -5.16 -12.10
C GLY A 175 13.67 -6.54 -12.77
N PRO A 176 14.64 -7.43 -12.52
CA PRO A 176 14.69 -8.74 -13.16
C PRO A 176 13.49 -9.63 -12.85
N LYS A 177 12.94 -10.30 -13.87
CA LYS A 177 11.76 -11.17 -13.74
C LYS A 177 10.50 -10.47 -13.22
N ALA A 178 10.51 -9.14 -13.09
CA ALA A 178 9.31 -8.39 -12.75
C ALA A 178 8.30 -8.43 -13.90
N VAL A 179 7.01 -8.36 -13.57
CA VAL A 179 5.92 -8.41 -14.55
C VAL A 179 4.98 -7.23 -14.34
N VAL A 180 4.92 -6.31 -15.30
CA VAL A 180 3.93 -5.23 -15.35
C VAL A 180 2.96 -5.54 -16.48
N LYS A 181 1.75 -6.01 -16.18
CA LYS A 181 0.78 -6.44 -17.20
C LYS A 181 0.06 -5.26 -17.87
N GLY A 182 -0.31 -4.27 -17.08
CA GLY A 182 -1.04 -3.10 -17.55
C GLY A 182 -0.18 -2.14 -18.38
N THR A 183 -0.80 -1.06 -18.84
CA THR A 183 -0.10 -0.02 -19.60
C THR A 183 0.85 0.75 -18.66
N LEU A 184 2.04 1.08 -19.14
CA LEU A 184 2.94 2.04 -18.53
C LEU A 184 2.75 3.38 -19.25
N GLU A 185 1.98 4.29 -18.64
CA GLU A 185 1.65 5.59 -19.20
C GLU A 185 2.36 6.71 -18.45
N PHE A 186 3.21 7.44 -19.16
CA PHE A 186 3.98 8.57 -18.63
C PHE A 186 3.51 9.85 -19.30
N ARG A 187 2.92 10.76 -18.51
CA ARG A 187 2.41 12.07 -18.98
C ARG A 187 3.41 13.21 -18.80
N GLN A 188 4.62 12.87 -18.41
CA GLN A 188 5.77 13.76 -18.32
C GLN A 188 7.05 12.96 -18.67
N GLU A 189 8.17 13.67 -18.78
CA GLU A 189 9.46 13.03 -18.99
C GLU A 189 9.85 12.17 -17.78
N VAL A 190 10.24 10.92 -18.04
CA VAL A 190 10.70 9.97 -17.04
C VAL A 190 11.91 9.21 -17.57
N VAL A 191 12.76 8.77 -16.67
CA VAL A 191 13.83 7.81 -16.98
C VAL A 191 13.28 6.41 -16.73
N LEU A 192 12.93 5.70 -17.79
CA LEU A 192 12.41 4.33 -17.70
C LEU A 192 13.54 3.32 -17.92
N LYS A 193 13.94 2.59 -16.88
CA LYS A 193 14.94 1.52 -16.95
C LYS A 193 14.28 0.16 -16.81
N VAL A 194 14.52 -0.75 -17.75
CA VAL A 194 13.83 -2.05 -17.79
C VAL A 194 14.85 -3.18 -17.91
N SER A 195 14.77 -4.16 -17.02
CA SER A 195 15.61 -5.35 -17.11
C SER A 195 15.26 -6.16 -18.35
N ASN A 196 16.26 -6.71 -19.04
CA ASN A 196 16.06 -7.63 -20.17
C ASN A 196 15.23 -8.88 -19.82
N SER A 197 15.11 -9.21 -18.54
CA SER A 197 14.32 -10.36 -18.07
C SER A 197 12.91 -9.99 -17.56
N ALA A 198 12.56 -8.70 -17.57
CA ALA A 198 11.24 -8.22 -17.19
C ALA A 198 10.23 -8.40 -18.32
N GLN A 199 8.96 -8.50 -17.95
CA GLN A 199 7.84 -8.44 -18.88
C GLN A 199 7.04 -7.18 -18.60
N ILE A 200 6.84 -6.35 -19.62
CA ILE A 200 6.08 -5.10 -19.49
C ILE A 200 4.98 -5.04 -20.54
N GLY A 201 3.87 -4.39 -20.19
CA GLY A 201 2.81 -4.05 -21.11
C GLY A 201 3.19 -2.91 -22.05
N THR A 202 2.19 -2.34 -22.71
CA THR A 202 2.40 -1.21 -23.63
C THR A 202 2.98 -0.01 -22.89
N VAL A 203 4.02 0.61 -23.46
CA VAL A 203 4.64 1.83 -22.94
C VAL A 203 4.17 3.04 -23.75
N LYS A 204 3.80 4.12 -23.07
CA LYS A 204 3.39 5.40 -23.67
C LYS A 204 4.13 6.57 -22.99
N GLY A 205 4.68 7.48 -23.77
CA GLY A 205 5.30 8.71 -23.25
C GLY A 205 6.71 8.56 -22.69
N ALA A 206 7.32 7.38 -22.79
CA ALA A 206 8.73 7.13 -22.47
C ALA A 206 9.32 6.08 -23.42
N THR A 207 10.64 6.06 -23.51
CA THR A 207 11.39 5.02 -24.22
C THR A 207 12.14 4.17 -23.19
N PRO A 208 11.93 2.84 -23.13
CA PRO A 208 12.66 1.99 -22.20
C PRO A 208 14.16 1.95 -22.49
N GLU A 209 14.96 2.24 -21.48
CA GLU A 209 16.40 1.96 -21.43
C GLU A 209 16.61 0.56 -20.87
N MET A 210 16.99 -0.37 -21.75
CA MET A 210 17.17 -1.76 -21.37
C MET A 210 18.48 -1.96 -20.62
N PHE A 211 18.46 -2.71 -19.51
CA PHE A 211 19.65 -3.08 -18.74
C PHE A 211 19.71 -4.59 -18.44
N SER A 212 20.89 -5.05 -18.02
CA SER A 212 21.16 -6.43 -17.63
C SER A 212 21.80 -6.50 -16.25
N GLY A 213 21.60 -7.60 -15.52
CA GLY A 213 22.09 -7.75 -14.15
C GLY A 213 21.00 -7.51 -13.11
N ALA A 214 21.40 -7.37 -11.85
CA ALA A 214 20.49 -7.20 -10.72
C ALA A 214 19.89 -5.79 -10.62
N ALA A 215 20.63 -4.78 -11.10
CA ALA A 215 20.26 -3.37 -11.09
C ALA A 215 20.85 -2.67 -12.35
N PRO A 216 20.24 -1.55 -12.80
CA PRO A 216 20.70 -0.77 -13.95
C PRO A 216 22.02 -0.04 -13.73
#